data_AF-A0AAW9LH49-F1
#
_entry.id   AF-A0AAW9LH49-F1
#
_cell.length_a   1.000
_cell.length_b   1.000
_cell.length_c   1.000
_cell.angle_alpha   90.00
_cell.angle_beta   90.00
_cell.angle_gamma   90.00
#
_symmetry.space_group_name_H-M   'P 1'
#
loop_
_entity.id
_entity.type
_entity.pdbx_description
1 polymer ?
#
loop_
_entity_poly.entity_id
_entity_poly.type
_entity_poly.pdbx_seq_one_letter_code
_entity_poly.pdbx_strand_id
1 'polypeptide(L)'
;MALAGHGPADITEYLRPTPTVRYAQPNSEVIAVFRANPQSKIVVLDEDDRILGVIYADDLLRAIEEEAGQTLYEFTGVDEQESVLDGALEKIRRRYKWLIINLGAAFSLRRLSGYSKKRSRR
;
A
#
# COMPACT_ATOMS: atom_id res chain seq x y z
N MET A 1 12.46 52.99 -12.25
CA MET A 1 12.77 51.56 -12.02
C MET A 1 13.95 51.47 -11.06
N ALA A 2 13.67 51.54 -9.76
CA ALA A 2 14.68 51.36 -8.73
C ALA A 2 14.60 49.90 -8.25
N LEU A 3 15.68 49.15 -8.45
CA LEU A 3 15.85 47.82 -7.88
C LEU A 3 16.06 48.00 -6.37
N ALA A 4 14.97 47.89 -5.61
CA ALA A 4 15.00 47.93 -4.16
C ALA A 4 15.44 46.56 -3.61
N GLY A 5 16.54 46.61 -2.85
CA GLY A 5 17.08 45.66 -1.88
C GLY A 5 16.49 44.25 -1.82
N HIS A 6 17.34 43.26 -2.07
CA HIS A 6 17.30 42.00 -1.32
C HIS A 6 18.68 41.83 -0.70
N GLY A 7 18.81 42.10 0.60
CA GLY A 7 19.94 41.65 1.41
C GLY A 7 19.98 40.11 1.43
N PRO A 8 21.04 39.48 1.99
CA PRO A 8 21.15 38.03 2.02
C PRO A 8 19.88 37.45 2.65
N ALA A 9 19.10 36.70 1.87
CA ALA A 9 17.82 36.16 2.29
C ALA A 9 18.03 35.36 3.58
N ASP A 10 17.34 35.78 4.64
CA ASP A 10 17.39 35.10 5.92
C ASP A 10 16.68 33.76 5.77
N ILE A 11 17.47 32.71 5.55
CA ILE A 11 17.02 31.31 5.35
C ILE A 11 16.10 30.81 6.46
N THR A 12 16.10 31.50 7.60
CA THR A 12 15.22 31.27 8.75
C THR A 12 13.74 31.41 8.40
N GLU A 13 13.37 32.21 7.39
CA GLU A 13 11.97 32.40 6.95
C GLU A 13 11.38 31.13 6.29
N TYR A 14 12.23 30.21 5.81
CA TYR A 14 11.82 28.98 5.14
C TYR A 14 11.89 27.73 6.02
N LEU A 15 12.30 27.87 7.29
CA LEU A 15 12.37 26.74 8.22
C LEU A 15 10.95 26.28 8.59
N ARG A 16 10.64 25.03 8.25
CA ARG A 16 9.42 24.36 8.71
C ARG A 16 9.74 23.41 9.85
N PRO A 17 8.97 23.44 10.96
CA PRO A 17 9.11 22.46 12.02
C PRO A 17 8.87 21.07 11.43
N THR A 18 9.82 20.16 11.64
CA THR A 18 9.78 18.80 11.11
C THR A 18 9.63 17.84 12.28
N PRO A 19 8.70 16.86 12.22
CA PRO A 19 8.55 15.87 13.27
C PRO A 19 9.84 15.03 13.43
N THR A 20 10.22 14.78 14.68
CA THR A 20 11.40 13.99 15.04
C THR A 20 10.98 12.74 15.81
N VAL A 21 11.77 11.67 15.66
CA VAL A 21 11.60 10.38 16.34
C VAL A 21 12.96 9.93 16.85
N ARG A 22 13.02 9.26 18.00
CA ARG A 22 14.29 8.70 18.53
C ARG A 22 14.52 7.30 17.97
N TYR A 23 15.79 6.94 17.74
CA TYR A 23 16.12 5.61 17.18
C TYR A 23 15.65 4.44 18.08
N ALA A 24 15.59 4.64 19.40
CA ALA A 24 15.24 3.60 20.37
C ALA A 24 13.72 3.37 20.52
N GLN A 25 12.87 4.14 19.82
CA GLN A 25 11.42 3.99 19.93
C GLN A 25 10.90 2.75 19.19
N PRO A 26 9.84 2.10 19.69
CA PRO A 26 9.24 0.96 19.02
C PRO A 26 8.59 1.37 17.69
N ASN A 27 8.69 0.49 16.69
CA ASN A 27 8.16 0.73 15.33
C ASN A 27 6.70 1.17 15.31
N SER A 28 5.86 0.70 16.25
CA SER A 28 4.45 1.10 16.36
C SER A 28 4.26 2.60 16.63
N GLU A 29 5.14 3.22 17.43
CA GLU A 29 5.09 4.65 17.71
C GLU A 29 5.53 5.46 16.49
N VAL A 30 6.57 4.98 15.78
CA VAL A 30 7.03 5.59 14.52
C VAL A 30 5.91 5.59 13.49
N ILE A 31 5.19 4.47 13.34
CA ILE A 31 4.03 4.34 12.45
C ILE A 31 2.90 5.30 12.86
N ALA A 32 2.67 5.51 14.16
CA ALA A 32 1.65 6.44 14.64
C ALA A 32 1.97 7.90 14.27
N VAL A 33 3.23 8.31 14.46
CA VAL A 33 3.72 9.64 14.04
C VAL A 33 3.60 9.80 12.53
N PHE A 34 3.87 8.72 11.79
CA PHE A 34 3.75 8.68 10.32
C PHE A 34 2.31 8.89 9.84
N ARG A 35 1.35 8.18 10.45
CA ARG A 35 -0.08 8.30 10.14
C ARG A 35 -0.63 9.69 10.45
N ALA A 36 -0.11 10.33 11.50
CA ALA A 36 -0.50 11.69 11.85
C ALA A 36 0.09 12.76 10.90
N ASN A 37 1.21 12.46 10.22
CA ASN A 37 1.92 13.41 9.35
C ASN A 37 2.23 12.80 7.97
N PRO A 38 1.20 12.51 7.14
CA PRO A 38 1.35 11.75 5.90
C PRO A 38 2.16 12.45 4.79
N GLN A 39 2.49 13.73 4.96
CA GLN A 39 3.23 14.52 3.98
C GLN A 39 4.63 14.95 4.45
N SER A 40 5.11 14.42 5.58
CA SER A 40 6.37 14.86 6.18
C SER A 40 7.42 13.76 6.17
N LYS A 41 8.65 14.17 5.84
CA LYS A 41 9.86 13.45 6.22
C LYS A 41 10.02 13.52 7.74
N ILE A 42 10.46 12.43 8.36
CA ILE A 42 10.71 12.37 9.80
C ILE A 42 12.22 12.33 10.02
N VAL A 43 12.73 13.15 10.93
CA VAL A 43 14.15 13.15 11.29
C VAL A 43 14.36 12.18 12.46
N VAL A 44 15.32 11.27 12.31
CA VAL A 44 15.70 10.32 13.35
C VAL A 44 16.84 10.91 14.16
N LEU A 45 16.65 10.98 15.48
CA LEU A 45 17.62 11.48 16.44
C LEU A 45 18.25 10.34 17.24
N ASP A 46 19.51 10.54 17.61
CA ASP A 46 20.24 9.75 18.61
C ASP A 46 19.81 10.13 20.04
N GLU A 47 20.31 9.40 21.05
CA GLU A 47 20.06 9.76 22.46
C GLU A 47 20.56 11.18 22.80
N ASP A 48 21.66 11.62 22.18
CA ASP A 48 22.28 12.94 22.35
C ASP A 48 21.67 14.05 21.45
N ASP A 49 20.44 13.86 20.97
CA ASP A 49 19.73 14.78 20.03
C ASP A 49 20.49 15.07 18.72
N ARG A 50 21.41 14.18 18.35
CA ARG A 50 22.14 14.24 17.08
C ARG A 50 21.31 13.65 15.95
N ILE A 51 21.35 14.26 14.78
CA ILE A 51 20.64 13.74 13.60
C ILE A 51 21.38 12.51 13.09
N LEU A 52 20.71 11.36 13.14
CA LEU A 52 21.20 10.10 12.57
C LEU A 52 20.76 9.95 11.11
N GLY A 53 19.56 10.43 10.78
CA GLY A 53 19.03 10.28 9.43
C GLY A 53 17.64 10.86 9.25
N VAL A 54 17.08 10.63 8.06
CA VAL A 54 15.74 11.09 7.67
C VAL A 54 15.00 9.93 7.02
N ILE A 55 13.76 9.69 7.45
CA ILE A 55 12.87 8.66 6.90
C ILE A 55 11.77 9.34 6.09
N TYR A 56 11.56 8.86 4.84
CA TYR A 56 10.48 9.31 3.98
C TYR A 56 9.25 8.41 4.09
N ALA A 57 8.08 8.99 3.80
CA ALA A 57 6.80 8.28 3.76
C ALA A 57 6.77 7.09 2.83
N ASP A 58 7.27 7.31 1.62
CA ASP A 58 7.20 6.35 0.54
C ASP A 58 8.05 5.11 0.86
N ASP A 59 9.23 5.33 1.45
CA ASP A 59 10.14 4.25 1.85
C ASP A 59 9.53 3.37 2.96
N LEU A 60 8.84 3.97 3.93
CA LEU A 60 8.14 3.23 4.99
C LEU A 60 7.01 2.37 4.43
N LEU A 61 6.22 2.91 3.49
CA LEU A 61 5.13 2.16 2.86
C LEU A 61 5.68 0.93 2.11
N ARG A 62 6.77 1.12 1.36
CA ARG A 62 7.44 0.04 0.64
C ARG A 62 8.02 -1.02 1.58
N ALA A 63 8.63 -0.61 2.69
CA ALA A 63 9.17 -1.55 3.69
C ALA A 63 8.08 -2.43 4.31
N ILE A 64 6.90 -1.86 4.61
CA ILE A 64 5.74 -2.62 5.12
C ILE A 64 5.24 -3.62 4.08
N GLU A 65 5.16 -3.21 2.81
CA GLU A 65 4.76 -4.11 1.72
C GLU A 65 5.78 -5.23 1.47
N GLU A 66 7.07 -4.93 1.58
CA GLU A 66 8.16 -5.89 1.43
C GLU A 66 8.18 -6.92 2.57
N GLU A 67 8.01 -6.50 3.82
CA GLU A 67 7.88 -7.39 4.98
C GLU A 67 6.64 -8.31 4.85
N ALA A 68 5.51 -7.76 4.39
CA ALA A 68 4.31 -8.55 4.10
C ALA A 68 4.51 -9.50 2.90
N GLY A 69 5.31 -9.09 1.91
CA GLY A 69 5.65 -9.89 0.74
C GLY A 69 6.63 -11.03 1.05
N GLN A 70 7.60 -10.83 1.96
CA GLN A 70 8.58 -11.84 2.35
C GLN A 70 7.96 -13.04 3.06
N THR A 71 6.86 -12.85 3.80
CA THR A 71 6.05 -13.97 4.32
C THR A 71 5.46 -14.82 3.18
N LEU A 72 5.28 -14.28 1.97
CA LEU A 72 4.88 -15.07 0.81
C LEU A 72 6.08 -15.81 0.18
N TYR A 73 7.27 -15.19 0.15
CA TYR A 73 8.47 -15.77 -0.46
C TYR A 73 9.13 -16.87 0.38
N GLU A 74 9.17 -16.75 1.72
CA GLU A 74 9.71 -17.82 2.59
C GLU A 74 8.81 -19.06 2.68
N PHE A 75 7.50 -18.91 2.44
CA PHE A 75 6.57 -20.04 2.30
C PHE A 75 6.59 -20.69 0.91
N THR A 76 7.23 -20.05 -0.08
CA THR A 76 7.46 -20.62 -1.41
C THR A 76 8.92 -21.03 -1.52
N GLY A 77 9.29 -22.15 -0.89
CA GLY A 77 10.53 -22.86 -1.19
C GLY A 77 10.52 -23.42 -2.61
N VAL A 78 10.54 -22.54 -3.61
CA VAL A 78 10.53 -22.90 -5.02
C VAL A 78 11.95 -22.82 -5.53
N ASP A 79 12.61 -23.96 -5.38
CA ASP A 79 13.56 -24.52 -6.33
C ASP A 79 13.26 -23.99 -7.75
N GLU A 80 14.17 -23.18 -8.29
CA GLU A 80 13.99 -22.35 -9.49
C GLU A 80 13.84 -23.15 -10.80
N GLN A 81 13.51 -24.45 -10.75
CA GLN A 81 13.59 -25.36 -11.89
C GLN A 81 12.23 -25.93 -12.35
N GLU A 82 11.15 -25.68 -11.61
CA GLU A 82 9.78 -26.02 -12.03
C GLU A 82 8.86 -24.84 -11.65
N SER A 83 7.82 -24.52 -12.44
CA SER A 83 6.64 -23.73 -12.00
C SER A 83 6.47 -22.22 -12.30
N VAL A 84 7.33 -21.50 -13.04
CA VAL A 84 6.98 -20.11 -13.41
C VAL A 84 5.67 -20.06 -14.22
N LEU A 85 5.42 -21.07 -15.06
CA LEU A 85 4.18 -21.22 -15.82
C LEU A 85 3.03 -21.86 -15.01
N ASP A 86 3.33 -22.76 -14.06
CA ASP A 86 2.29 -23.40 -13.24
C ASP A 86 1.64 -22.41 -12.27
N GLY A 87 2.41 -21.45 -11.73
CA GLY A 87 1.83 -20.37 -10.92
C GLY A 87 0.82 -19.52 -11.70
N ALA A 88 1.08 -19.29 -12.99
CA ALA A 88 0.14 -18.58 -13.87
C ALA A 88 -1.07 -19.46 -14.25
N LEU A 89 -0.85 -20.72 -14.63
CA LEU A 89 -1.91 -21.67 -15.00
C LEU A 89 -2.85 -21.98 -13.84
N GLU A 90 -2.32 -22.14 -12.63
CA GLU A 90 -3.12 -22.42 -11.43
C GLU A 90 -3.97 -21.20 -11.03
N LYS A 91 -3.41 -19.98 -11.11
CA LYS A 91 -4.16 -18.72 -10.93
C LYS A 91 -5.29 -18.59 -11.95
N ILE A 92 -5.00 -18.91 -13.21
CA ILE A 92 -6.00 -18.95 -14.29
C ILE A 92 -7.09 -19.97 -13.94
N ARG A 93 -6.74 -21.21 -13.60
CA ARG A 93 -7.71 -22.27 -13.26
C ARG A 93 -8.64 -21.89 -12.12
N ARG A 94 -8.13 -21.23 -11.08
CA ARG A 94 -8.95 -20.73 -9.95
C ARG A 94 -9.95 -19.66 -10.37
N ARG A 95 -9.53 -18.71 -11.20
CA ARG A 95 -10.41 -17.67 -11.76
C ARG A 95 -11.49 -18.28 -12.66
N TYR A 96 -11.14 -19.27 -13.48
CA TYR A 96 -12.08 -19.97 -14.35
C TYR A 96 -13.11 -20.79 -13.56
N LYS A 97 -12.71 -21.43 -12.46
CA LYS A 97 -13.66 -22.12 -11.56
C LYS A 97 -14.71 -21.17 -11.00
N TRP A 98 -14.30 -19.98 -10.53
CA TRP A 98 -15.24 -18.98 -10.02
C TRP A 98 -16.20 -18.46 -11.10
N LEU A 99 -15.69 -18.26 -12.32
CA LEU A 99 -16.51 -17.87 -13.47
C LEU A 99 -17.56 -18.93 -13.83
N ILE A 100 -17.21 -20.23 -13.79
CA ILE A 100 -18.15 -21.33 -14.08
C ILE A 100 -19.29 -21.37 -13.05
N ILE A 101 -18.98 -21.18 -11.77
CA ILE A 101 -20.00 -21.14 -10.71
C ILE A 101 -20.95 -19.96 -10.92
N ASN A 102 -20.42 -18.76 -11.18
CA ASN A 102 -21.25 -17.57 -11.44
C ASN A 102 -22.11 -17.73 -12.70
N LEU A 103 -21.55 -18.31 -13.77
CA LEU A 103 -22.30 -18.56 -15.00
C LEU A 103 -23.41 -19.59 -14.80
N GLY A 104 -23.14 -20.66 -14.04
CA GLY A 104 -24.14 -21.68 -13.68
C GLY A 104 -25.26 -21.09 -12.82
N ALA A 105 -24.94 -20.26 -11.83
CA ALA A 105 -25.92 -19.55 -11.01
C ALA A 105 -26.78 -18.61 -11.86
N ALA A 106 -26.17 -17.83 -12.77
CA ALA A 106 -26.88 -16.94 -13.68
C ALA A 106 -27.85 -17.70 -14.62
N PHE A 107 -27.43 -18.87 -15.13
CA PHE A 107 -28.29 -19.72 -15.97
C PHE A 107 -29.48 -20.29 -15.19
N SER A 108 -29.25 -20.79 -13.97
CA SER A 108 -30.29 -21.28 -13.07
C SER A 108 -31.31 -20.18 -12.73
N LEU A 109 -30.82 -18.97 -12.41
CA LEU A 109 -31.67 -17.82 -12.12
C LEU A 109 -32.48 -17.38 -13.34
N ARG A 110 -31.87 -17.35 -14.53
CA ARG A 110 -32.56 -17.04 -15.78
C ARG A 110 -33.64 -18.08 -16.12
N ARG A 111 -33.40 -19.37 -15.83
CA ARG A 111 -34.38 -20.43 -16.02
C ARG A 111 -35.58 -20.30 -15.07
N LEU A 112 -35.32 -19.90 -13.82
CA LEU A 112 -36.39 -19.66 -12.83
C LEU A 112 -37.22 -18.40 -13.15
N SER A 113 -36.57 -17.33 -13.61
CA SER A 113 -37.25 -16.07 -13.98
C SER A 113 -38.16 -16.20 -15.22
N GLY A 114 -37.96 -17.23 -16.04
CA GLY A 114 -38.81 -17.53 -17.21
C GLY A 114 -40.22 -18.03 -16.89
N TYR A 115 -40.54 -18.40 -15.64
CA TYR A 115 -41.83 -19.04 -15.31
C TYR A 115 -42.94 -18.06 -14.88
N SER A 116 -42.61 -16.78 -14.62
CA SER A 116 -43.56 -15.80 -14.09
C SER A 116 -43.92 -14.71 -15.10
N LYS A 117 -44.33 -15.08 -16.32
CA LYS A 117 -44.98 -14.12 -17.23
C LYS A 117 -46.07 -14.75 -18.08
N LYS A 118 -47.11 -15.29 -17.44
CA LYS A 118 -48.36 -15.66 -18.13
C LYS A 118 -49.60 -15.59 -17.23
N ARG A 119 -49.88 -14.43 -16.61
CA ARG A 119 -51.22 -14.13 -16.06
C ARG A 119 -51.38 -12.64 -15.71
N SER A 120 -51.47 -11.78 -16.72
CA SER A 120 -52.23 -10.53 -16.58
C SER A 120 -52.55 -9.96 -17.96
N ARG A 121 -53.61 -10.52 -18.55
CA ARG A 121 -54.45 -9.86 -19.54
C ARG A 121 -55.87 -10.08 -19.06
N ARG A 122 -56.40 -9.11 -18.32
CA ARG A 122 -57.81 -8.73 -18.28
C ARG A 122 -57.85 -7.22 -18.07
#